data_AF-A0A955YNW7-F1
#
_entry.id   AF-A0A955YNW7-F1
#
_cell.length_a   1.000
_cell.length_b   1.000
_cell.length_c   1.000
_cell.angle_alpha   90.00
_cell.angle_beta   90.00
_cell.angle_gamma   90.00
#
_symmetry.space_group_name_H-M   'P 1'
#
loop_
_entity.id
_entity.type
_entity.pdbx_description
1 polymer ?
#
loop_
_entity_poly.entity_id
_entity_poly.type
_entity_poly.pdbx_seq_one_letter_code
_entity_poly.pdbx_strand_id
1 'polypeptide(L)'
;MTRKKRQAMTLIEVMVAMAIVAIVATLLWAGFSQTLHNKKRVEEVADRFHAIRMALDRIQRELSMSFVSAHVNANSQLATVKTAFVGKDHSGSDRIDFTSFGHRRLFRNARESDQNEISYFLAPDPENRSKKVLARREQNRIDDDPRKGGKVQVLLSDVLAFNLEYLDPQSHEWLREWDTTQITGQPNRLPSQVKITVTIPDILDPSDERTFGTRAAVPITWALNHAAYNP
;
A
#
# COMPACT_ATOMS: atom_id res chain seq x y z
N MET A 1 -5.83 82.26 13.27
CA MET A 1 -5.65 80.80 13.38
C MET A 1 -6.40 80.30 14.61
N THR A 2 -7.60 79.77 14.45
CA THR A 2 -8.41 79.22 15.54
C THR A 2 -7.89 77.82 15.91
N ARG A 3 -7.29 77.72 17.09
CA ARG A 3 -6.78 76.46 17.64
C ARG A 3 -7.98 75.58 18.04
N LYS A 4 -8.33 74.59 17.20
CA LYS A 4 -9.35 73.58 17.52
C LYS A 4 -9.01 72.96 18.88
N LYS A 5 -9.91 73.08 19.88
CA LYS A 5 -9.80 72.35 21.15
C LYS A 5 -9.80 70.86 20.81
N ARG A 6 -8.69 70.17 21.11
CA ARG A 6 -8.64 68.70 21.04
C ARG A 6 -9.52 68.17 22.17
N GLN A 7 -10.64 67.56 21.84
CA GLN A 7 -11.44 66.81 22.80
C GLN A 7 -10.66 65.54 23.19
N ALA A 8 -10.44 65.34 24.48
CA ALA A 8 -9.90 64.09 25.01
C ALA A 8 -11.05 63.08 25.14
N MET A 9 -10.77 61.79 24.91
CA MET A 9 -11.78 60.74 25.06
C MET A 9 -12.32 60.69 26.48
N THR A 10 -13.61 60.39 26.59
CA THR A 10 -14.23 60.14 27.90
C THR A 10 -13.91 58.73 28.40
N LEU A 11 -13.97 58.50 29.71
CA LEU A 11 -13.66 57.20 30.31
C LEU A 11 -14.58 56.08 29.78
N ILE A 12 -15.86 56.41 29.53
CA ILE A 12 -16.83 55.48 28.92
C ILE A 12 -16.46 55.14 27.47
N GLU A 13 -15.91 56.07 26.71
CA GLU A 13 -15.50 55.88 25.32
C GLU A 13 -14.29 54.94 25.21
N VAL A 14 -13.34 55.05 26.16
CA VAL A 14 -12.21 54.11 26.28
C VAL A 14 -12.70 52.71 26.66
N MET A 15 -13.63 52.59 27.61
CA MET A 15 -14.19 51.29 27.99
C MET A 15 -14.93 50.62 26.83
N VAL A 16 -15.72 51.38 26.07
CA VAL A 16 -16.42 50.86 24.88
C VAL A 16 -15.43 50.47 23.79
N ALA A 17 -14.40 51.28 23.52
CA ALA A 17 -13.36 50.96 22.55
C ALA A 17 -12.61 49.67 22.93
N MET A 18 -12.24 49.51 24.20
CA MET A 18 -11.59 48.28 24.70
C MET A 18 -12.51 47.06 24.58
N ALA A 19 -13.82 47.22 24.87
CA ALA A 19 -14.80 46.15 24.72
C ALA A 19 -14.92 45.70 23.26
N ILE A 20 -15.00 46.65 22.32
CA ILE A 20 -15.05 46.34 20.87
C ILE A 20 -13.77 45.64 20.43
N VAL A 21 -12.59 46.13 20.82
CA VAL A 21 -11.31 45.51 20.48
C VAL A 21 -11.22 44.09 21.04
N ALA A 22 -11.64 43.86 22.29
CA ALA A 22 -11.65 42.54 22.90
C ALA A 22 -12.57 41.56 22.15
N ILE A 23 -13.78 42.01 21.77
CA ILE A 23 -14.71 41.20 20.96
C ILE A 23 -14.10 40.86 19.60
N VAL A 24 -13.57 41.87 18.90
CA VAL A 24 -12.94 41.67 17.57
C VAL A 24 -11.75 40.74 17.66
N ALA A 25 -10.85 40.93 18.64
CA ALA A 25 -9.70 40.06 18.87
C ALA A 25 -10.13 38.61 19.14
N THR A 26 -11.20 38.41 19.93
CA THR A 26 -11.73 37.08 20.24
C THR A 26 -12.29 36.39 18.98
N LEU A 27 -13.05 37.11 18.15
CA LEU A 27 -13.59 36.58 16.90
C LEU A 27 -12.47 36.23 15.90
N LEU A 28 -11.46 37.08 15.79
CA LEU A 28 -10.28 36.81 14.96
C LEU A 28 -9.52 35.57 15.45
N TRP A 29 -9.32 35.46 16.76
CA TRP A 29 -8.66 34.31 17.37
C TRP A 29 -9.45 33.01 17.13
N ALA A 30 -10.78 33.05 17.28
CA ALA A 30 -11.65 31.91 17.02
C ALA A 30 -11.60 31.47 15.56
N GLY A 31 -11.66 32.42 14.61
CA GLY A 31 -11.54 32.14 13.18
C GLY A 31 -10.19 31.51 12.83
N PHE A 32 -9.09 32.10 13.33
CA PHE A 32 -7.75 31.58 13.10
C PHE A 32 -7.56 30.18 13.67
N SER A 33 -8.02 29.96 14.92
CA SER A 33 -7.97 28.66 15.57
C SER A 33 -8.75 27.63 14.77
N GLN A 34 -9.96 27.95 14.31
CA GLN A 34 -10.75 27.04 13.48
C GLN A 34 -10.04 26.68 12.18
N THR A 35 -9.43 27.65 11.51
CA THR A 35 -8.66 27.40 10.28
C THR A 35 -7.49 26.47 10.51
N LEU A 36 -6.73 26.63 11.61
CA LEU A 36 -5.61 25.75 11.93
C LEU A 36 -6.06 24.30 12.19
N HIS A 37 -7.16 24.10 12.93
CA HIS A 37 -7.70 22.76 13.17
C HIS A 37 -8.21 22.10 11.88
N ASN A 38 -8.91 22.87 11.04
CA ASN A 38 -9.37 22.38 9.75
C ASN A 38 -8.20 22.01 8.84
N LYS A 39 -7.15 22.84 8.80
CA LYS A 39 -5.93 22.56 8.04
C LYS A 39 -5.32 21.23 8.47
N LYS A 40 -5.12 21.03 9.77
CA LYS A 40 -4.54 19.80 10.31
C LYS A 40 -5.36 18.56 9.92
N ARG A 41 -6.69 18.63 10.03
CA ARG A 41 -7.59 17.54 9.61
C ARG A 41 -7.45 17.22 8.11
N VAL A 42 -7.36 18.25 7.26
CA VAL A 42 -7.19 18.07 5.82
C VAL A 42 -5.83 17.46 5.49
N GLU A 43 -4.76 17.88 6.19
CA GLU A 43 -3.42 17.31 6.04
C GLU A 43 -3.41 15.82 6.42
N GLU A 44 -4.00 15.44 7.56
CA GLU A 44 -4.12 14.04 8.00
C GLU A 44 -4.87 13.18 6.96
N VAL A 45 -5.96 13.70 6.38
CA VAL A 45 -6.71 13.03 5.32
C VAL A 45 -5.86 12.87 4.05
N ALA A 46 -5.16 13.92 3.65
CA ALA A 46 -4.31 13.91 2.46
C ALA A 46 -3.13 12.93 2.60
N ASP A 47 -2.45 12.93 3.74
CA ASP A 47 -1.35 12.02 4.06
C ASP A 47 -1.81 10.56 4.03
N ARG A 48 -3.00 10.30 4.57
CA ARG A 48 -3.59 8.96 4.55
C ARG A 48 -3.89 8.48 3.13
N PHE A 49 -4.51 9.31 2.28
CA PHE A 49 -4.73 8.96 0.88
C PHE A 49 -3.42 8.80 0.10
N HIS A 50 -2.42 9.61 0.41
CA HIS A 50 -1.09 9.49 -0.19
C HIS A 50 -0.45 8.14 0.14
N ALA A 51 -0.49 7.73 1.42
CA ALA A 51 0.02 6.43 1.86
C ALA A 51 -0.69 5.25 1.14
N ILE A 52 -2.02 5.30 1.00
CA ILE A 52 -2.79 4.27 0.25
C ILE A 52 -2.35 4.21 -1.21
N ARG A 53 -2.23 5.36 -1.87
CA ARG A 53 -1.81 5.43 -3.28
C ARG A 53 -0.39 4.89 -3.46
N MET A 54 0.54 5.25 -2.57
CA MET A 54 1.90 4.71 -2.58
C MET A 54 1.93 3.20 -2.38
N ALA A 55 1.11 2.67 -1.46
CA ALA A 55 1.01 1.24 -1.21
C ALA A 55 0.51 0.49 -2.46
N LEU A 56 -0.59 0.96 -3.06
CA LEU A 56 -1.17 0.36 -4.26
C LEU A 56 -0.21 0.45 -5.47
N ASP A 57 0.44 1.59 -5.68
CA ASP A 57 1.43 1.78 -6.76
C ASP A 57 2.63 0.85 -6.58
N ARG A 58 3.12 0.67 -5.34
CA ARG A 58 4.21 -0.25 -5.04
C ARG A 58 3.84 -1.69 -5.38
N ILE A 59 2.70 -2.17 -4.91
CA ILE A 59 2.19 -3.53 -5.17
C ILE A 59 2.02 -3.74 -6.67
N GLN A 60 1.39 -2.78 -7.35
CA GLN A 60 1.15 -2.84 -8.79
C GLN A 60 2.46 -2.93 -9.59
N ARG A 61 3.46 -2.11 -9.22
CA ARG A 61 4.76 -2.11 -9.88
C ARG A 61 5.49 -3.44 -9.69
N GLU A 62 5.50 -3.98 -8.47
CA GLU A 62 6.17 -5.24 -8.18
C GLU A 62 5.52 -6.45 -8.84
N LEU A 63 4.19 -6.51 -8.86
CA LEU A 63 3.44 -7.55 -9.57
C LEU A 63 3.68 -7.51 -11.07
N SER A 64 3.84 -6.31 -11.65
CA SER A 64 4.17 -6.18 -13.08
C SER A 64 5.55 -6.71 -13.45
N MET A 65 6.40 -6.96 -12.46
CA MET A 65 7.74 -7.56 -12.63
C MET A 65 7.76 -9.04 -12.20
N SER A 66 6.60 -9.64 -11.94
CA SER A 66 6.51 -11.04 -11.53
C SER A 66 6.91 -11.99 -12.65
N PHE A 67 7.53 -13.11 -12.28
CA PHE A 67 7.90 -14.16 -13.21
C PHE A 67 7.94 -15.52 -12.52
N VAL A 68 7.85 -16.59 -13.30
CA VAL A 68 8.22 -17.95 -12.88
C VAL A 68 9.15 -18.55 -13.95
N SER A 69 10.01 -19.47 -13.54
CA SER A 69 10.99 -20.11 -14.42
C SER A 69 10.79 -21.61 -14.44
N ALA A 70 10.75 -22.19 -15.64
CA ALA A 70 10.79 -23.63 -15.83
C ALA A 70 12.22 -24.20 -15.70
N HIS A 71 13.23 -23.32 -15.57
CA HIS A 71 14.63 -23.70 -15.36
C HIS A 71 14.88 -24.09 -13.91
N VAL A 72 14.35 -25.25 -13.53
CA VAL A 72 14.55 -25.87 -12.22
C VAL A 72 15.22 -27.21 -12.40
N ASN A 73 15.91 -27.69 -11.36
CA ASN A 73 16.48 -29.02 -11.38
C ASN A 73 15.36 -30.05 -11.55
N ALA A 74 15.48 -30.95 -12.53
CA ALA A 74 14.50 -32.02 -12.76
C ALA A 74 14.34 -32.93 -11.52
N ASN A 75 15.40 -33.06 -10.72
CA ASN A 75 15.32 -33.67 -9.41
C ASN A 75 14.93 -32.60 -8.36
N SER A 76 13.69 -32.68 -7.88
CA SER A 76 13.14 -31.76 -6.87
C SER A 76 13.92 -31.76 -5.55
N GLN A 77 14.62 -32.85 -5.21
CA GLN A 77 15.45 -32.92 -4.00
C GLN A 77 16.75 -32.12 -4.11
N LEU A 78 17.14 -31.76 -5.35
CA LEU A 78 18.34 -30.97 -5.64
C LEU A 78 17.99 -29.53 -6.04
N ALA A 79 16.70 -29.16 -6.02
CA ALA A 79 16.25 -27.82 -6.32
C ALA A 79 16.46 -26.90 -5.11
N THR A 80 17.48 -26.05 -5.17
CA THR A 80 17.79 -25.06 -4.13
C THR A 80 17.11 -23.71 -4.35
N VAL A 81 16.44 -23.54 -5.50
CA VAL A 81 15.80 -22.31 -5.93
C VAL A 81 14.47 -22.68 -6.57
N LYS A 82 13.38 -22.10 -6.08
CA LYS A 82 12.03 -22.31 -6.62
C LYS A 82 11.33 -20.98 -6.83
N THR A 83 11.15 -20.62 -8.10
CA THR A 83 10.29 -19.48 -8.44
C THR A 83 8.83 -19.85 -8.23
N ALA A 84 8.01 -18.91 -7.76
CA ALA A 84 6.59 -19.14 -7.57
C ALA A 84 5.77 -17.88 -7.77
N PHE A 85 4.48 -18.09 -7.98
CA PHE A 85 3.40 -17.12 -7.88
C PHE A 85 2.23 -17.86 -7.24
N VAL A 86 1.95 -17.53 -5.98
CA VAL A 86 0.95 -18.20 -5.14
C VAL A 86 0.09 -17.14 -4.47
N GLY A 87 -1.18 -17.11 -4.84
CA GLY A 87 -2.23 -16.28 -4.27
C GLY A 87 -3.24 -17.12 -3.51
N LYS A 88 -3.49 -16.79 -2.25
CA LYS A 88 -4.42 -17.50 -1.36
C LYS A 88 -5.45 -16.56 -0.77
N ASP A 89 -6.72 -16.88 -1.04
CA ASP A 89 -7.88 -16.20 -0.46
C ASP A 89 -8.01 -16.56 1.02
N HIS A 90 -8.14 -15.54 1.87
CA HIS A 90 -8.40 -15.69 3.29
C HIS A 90 -9.52 -14.75 3.74
N SER A 91 -10.58 -14.64 2.93
CA SER A 91 -11.81 -13.91 3.30
C SER A 91 -11.52 -12.49 3.81
N GLY A 92 -10.82 -11.69 3.00
CA GLY A 92 -10.44 -10.32 3.37
C GLY A 92 -9.05 -10.18 4.00
N SER A 93 -8.30 -11.26 4.17
CA SER A 93 -6.91 -11.21 4.65
C SER A 93 -5.96 -11.96 3.70
N ASP A 94 -6.15 -11.75 2.40
CA ASP A 94 -5.47 -12.51 1.35
C ASP A 94 -3.96 -12.41 1.47
N ARG A 95 -3.29 -13.44 0.94
CA ARG A 95 -1.83 -13.48 0.86
C ARG A 95 -1.40 -13.79 -0.55
N ILE A 96 -0.37 -13.10 -0.99
CA ILE A 96 0.34 -13.42 -2.21
C ILE A 96 1.82 -13.54 -1.94
N ASP A 97 2.45 -14.58 -2.49
CA ASP A 97 3.87 -14.87 -2.46
C ASP A 97 4.34 -15.07 -3.91
N PHE A 98 5.27 -14.24 -4.37
CA PHE A 98 5.70 -14.30 -5.76
C PHE A 98 7.16 -13.91 -5.96
N THR A 99 7.76 -14.44 -7.02
CA THR A 99 9.08 -14.07 -7.49
C THR A 99 9.00 -12.88 -8.46
N SER A 100 9.94 -11.94 -8.37
CA SER A 100 9.95 -10.71 -9.15
C SER A 100 11.36 -10.27 -9.56
N PHE A 101 11.48 -9.50 -10.65
CA PHE A 101 12.70 -8.77 -11.05
C PHE A 101 12.80 -7.38 -10.39
N GLY A 102 12.06 -7.15 -9.30
CA GLY A 102 11.93 -5.85 -8.66
C GLY A 102 13.03 -5.49 -7.66
N HIS A 103 14.04 -6.32 -7.44
CA HIS A 103 15.06 -6.04 -6.43
C HIS A 103 16.01 -4.95 -6.89
N ARG A 104 16.31 -4.02 -5.99
CA ARG A 104 17.33 -2.99 -6.21
C ARG A 104 18.49 -3.21 -5.27
N ARG A 105 19.64 -3.55 -5.85
CA ARG A 105 20.91 -3.65 -5.13
C ARG A 105 21.38 -2.27 -4.67
N LEU A 106 21.45 -2.06 -3.36
CA LEU A 106 21.88 -0.78 -2.76
C LEU A 106 23.37 -0.74 -2.40
N PHE A 107 24.01 -1.90 -2.23
CA PHE A 107 25.40 -1.99 -1.78
C PHE A 107 26.33 -2.52 -2.87
N ARG A 108 27.46 -1.83 -3.04
CA ARG A 108 28.55 -2.28 -3.93
C ARG A 108 29.07 -3.64 -3.44
N ASN A 109 29.29 -4.57 -4.37
CA ASN A 109 29.76 -5.95 -4.11
C ASN A 109 28.80 -6.86 -3.32
N ALA A 110 27.57 -6.43 -3.03
CA ALA A 110 26.54 -7.36 -2.54
C ALA A 110 26.30 -8.47 -3.56
N ARG A 111 26.21 -9.72 -3.11
CA ARG A 111 25.98 -10.90 -3.96
C ARG A 111 24.49 -11.07 -4.28
N GLU A 112 23.83 -9.98 -4.64
CA GLU A 112 22.39 -9.86 -4.86
C GLU A 112 22.13 -9.69 -6.37
N SER A 113 21.05 -10.31 -6.87
CA SER A 113 20.54 -10.08 -8.23
C SER A 113 19.49 -8.97 -8.22
N ASP A 114 18.98 -8.61 -9.38
CA ASP A 114 17.68 -7.93 -9.55
C ASP A 114 16.46 -8.79 -9.18
N GLN A 115 16.66 -10.08 -8.89
CA GLN A 115 15.61 -11.02 -8.50
C GLN A 115 15.35 -11.03 -6.99
N ASN A 116 14.10 -11.12 -6.59
CA ASN A 116 13.67 -11.30 -5.20
C ASN A 116 12.40 -12.14 -5.10
N GLU A 117 12.07 -12.49 -3.86
CA GLU A 117 10.74 -12.95 -3.48
C GLU A 117 10.04 -11.86 -2.68
N ILE A 118 8.77 -11.65 -2.97
CA ILE A 118 7.93 -10.66 -2.32
C ILE A 118 6.69 -11.34 -1.79
N SER A 119 6.25 -10.93 -0.61
CA SER A 119 4.92 -11.27 -0.11
C SER A 119 4.13 -10.05 0.33
N TYR A 120 2.84 -10.07 0.09
CA TYR A 120 1.88 -9.14 0.67
C TYR A 120 0.82 -9.90 1.46
N PHE A 121 0.56 -9.44 2.68
CA PHE A 121 -0.43 -10.06 3.58
C PHE A 121 -0.82 -9.09 4.69
N LEU A 122 -1.97 -9.34 5.33
CA LEU A 122 -2.33 -8.64 6.57
C LEU A 122 -1.65 -9.27 7.79
N ALA A 123 -1.10 -8.42 8.65
CA ALA A 123 -0.52 -8.81 9.92
C ALA A 123 -1.08 -7.95 11.06
N PRO A 124 -1.07 -8.41 12.33
CA PRO A 124 -1.32 -7.55 13.47
C PRO A 124 -0.33 -6.38 13.51
N ASP A 125 -0.80 -5.19 13.85
CA ASP A 125 0.06 -4.02 14.02
C ASP A 125 0.99 -4.23 15.25
N PRO A 126 2.31 -4.01 15.10
CA PRO A 126 3.28 -4.19 16.19
C PRO A 126 3.07 -3.20 17.35
N GLU A 127 2.51 -2.01 17.08
CA GLU A 127 2.25 -0.98 18.08
C GLU A 127 0.85 -1.11 18.68
N ASN A 128 -0.13 -1.56 17.89
CA ASN A 128 -1.51 -1.73 18.35
C ASN A 128 -2.19 -2.99 17.81
N ARG A 129 -2.13 -4.09 18.57
CA ARG A 129 -2.68 -5.39 18.17
C ARG A 129 -4.17 -5.42 17.82
N SER A 130 -4.97 -4.40 18.16
CA SER A 130 -6.37 -4.32 17.71
C SER A 130 -6.52 -3.91 16.25
N LYS A 131 -5.45 -3.39 15.63
CA LYS A 131 -5.39 -3.00 14.23
C LYS A 131 -4.57 -4.01 13.42
N LYS A 132 -4.83 -4.04 12.13
CA LYS A 132 -4.01 -4.78 11.16
C LYS A 132 -3.24 -3.81 10.27
N VAL A 133 -2.11 -4.29 9.77
CA VAL A 133 -1.27 -3.61 8.79
C VAL A 133 -1.19 -4.45 7.52
N LEU A 134 -1.15 -3.80 6.37
CA LEU A 134 -0.70 -4.42 5.14
C LEU A 134 0.83 -4.50 5.20
N ALA A 135 1.34 -5.72 5.33
CA ALA A 135 2.76 -6.00 5.42
C ALA A 135 3.33 -6.36 4.05
N ARG A 136 4.57 -5.93 3.81
CA ARG A 136 5.40 -6.33 2.67
C ARG A 136 6.60 -7.12 3.19
N ARG A 137 6.75 -8.37 2.75
CA ARG A 137 7.97 -9.18 2.94
C ARG A 137 8.82 -9.10 1.68
N GLU A 138 10.13 -8.97 1.85
CA GLU A 138 11.08 -9.12 0.75
C GLU A 138 12.29 -9.96 1.17
N GLN A 139 12.57 -11.00 0.37
CA GLN A 139 13.80 -11.77 0.43
C GLN A 139 14.61 -11.46 -0.83
N ASN A 140 15.83 -10.93 -0.65
CA ASN A 140 16.71 -10.48 -1.74
C ASN A 140 17.34 -11.61 -2.58
N ARG A 141 17.06 -12.88 -2.24
CA ARG A 141 17.51 -14.06 -2.96
C ARG A 141 16.40 -15.10 -2.98
N ILE A 142 16.16 -15.70 -4.13
CA ILE A 142 15.20 -16.77 -4.24
C ILE A 142 15.78 -18.03 -3.59
N ASP A 143 15.00 -18.66 -2.72
CA ASP A 143 15.34 -19.92 -2.07
C ASP A 143 14.32 -21.02 -2.44
N ASP A 144 14.25 -22.09 -1.64
CA ASP A 144 13.38 -23.24 -1.89
C ASP A 144 11.96 -23.06 -1.31
N ASP A 145 11.75 -22.10 -0.41
CA ASP A 145 10.46 -21.79 0.22
C ASP A 145 10.07 -20.31 0.02
N PRO A 146 9.34 -19.98 -1.06
CA PRO A 146 9.01 -18.61 -1.44
C PRO A 146 8.07 -17.88 -0.45
N ARG A 147 7.69 -18.53 0.65
CA ARG A 147 6.74 -18.01 1.66
C ARG A 147 7.45 -17.57 2.95
N LYS A 148 8.76 -17.80 3.09
CA LYS A 148 9.49 -17.57 4.36
C LYS A 148 10.79 -16.80 4.16
N GLY A 149 11.38 -16.39 5.28
CA GLY A 149 12.59 -15.57 5.28
C GLY A 149 12.32 -14.12 4.90
N GLY A 150 13.37 -13.40 4.50
CA GLY A 150 13.27 -12.00 4.13
C GLY A 150 13.00 -11.05 5.30
N LYS A 151 12.84 -9.77 4.96
CA LYS A 151 12.53 -8.69 5.90
C LYS A 151 11.09 -8.26 5.70
N VAL A 152 10.36 -8.09 6.79
CA VAL A 152 8.97 -7.60 6.79
C VAL A 152 8.94 -6.12 7.13
N GLN A 153 8.14 -5.36 6.39
CA GLN A 153 7.93 -3.93 6.58
C GLN A 153 6.43 -3.63 6.57
N VAL A 154 6.02 -2.64 7.36
CA VAL A 154 4.65 -2.10 7.31
C VAL A 154 4.54 -1.22 6.07
N LEU A 155 3.62 -1.55 5.17
CA LEU A 155 3.34 -0.76 3.98
C LEU A 155 2.19 0.22 4.19
N LEU A 156 1.13 -0.22 4.87
CA LEU A 156 -0.03 0.60 5.19
C LEU A 156 -0.61 0.17 6.54
N SER A 157 -0.82 1.13 7.44
CA SER A 157 -1.41 0.92 8.76
C SER A 157 -2.94 0.95 8.73
N ASP A 158 -3.59 0.31 9.71
CA ASP A 158 -5.04 0.39 9.94
C ASP A 158 -5.85 -0.05 8.71
N VAL A 159 -5.65 -1.31 8.31
CA VAL A 159 -6.28 -1.94 7.16
C VAL A 159 -7.31 -2.97 7.63
N LEU A 160 -8.55 -2.87 7.14
CA LEU A 160 -9.63 -3.79 7.49
C LEU A 160 -9.57 -5.06 6.64
N ALA A 161 -9.42 -4.89 5.32
CA ALA A 161 -9.35 -6.00 4.38
C ALA A 161 -8.33 -5.77 3.24
N PHE A 162 -7.78 -6.87 2.76
CA PHE A 162 -6.93 -6.94 1.57
C PHE A 162 -7.37 -8.14 0.74
N ASN A 163 -7.80 -7.88 -0.49
CA ASN A 163 -8.34 -8.88 -1.40
C ASN A 163 -7.61 -8.84 -2.75
N LEU A 164 -7.41 -10.03 -3.33
CA LEU A 164 -6.76 -10.22 -4.60
C LEU A 164 -7.60 -11.10 -5.52
N GLU A 165 -7.68 -10.71 -6.79
CA GLU A 165 -8.27 -11.54 -7.84
C GLU A 165 -7.31 -11.61 -9.04
N TYR A 166 -7.33 -12.74 -9.74
CA TYR A 166 -6.35 -13.10 -10.76
C TYR A 166 -7.07 -13.38 -12.08
N LEU A 167 -6.73 -12.64 -13.13
CA LEU A 167 -7.32 -12.84 -14.46
C LEU A 167 -6.58 -13.95 -15.20
N ASP A 168 -7.25 -15.08 -15.42
CA ASP A 168 -6.70 -16.18 -16.21
C ASP A 168 -6.58 -15.75 -17.68
N PRO A 169 -5.38 -15.78 -18.28
CA PRO A 169 -5.22 -15.38 -19.67
C PRO A 169 -5.85 -16.37 -20.67
N GLN A 170 -6.21 -17.60 -20.27
CA GLN A 170 -6.87 -18.58 -21.15
C GLN A 170 -8.40 -18.51 -21.08
N SER A 171 -8.97 -18.57 -19.88
CA SER A 171 -10.43 -18.55 -19.72
C SER A 171 -11.01 -17.13 -19.71
N HIS A 172 -10.18 -16.10 -19.50
CA HIS A 172 -10.59 -14.72 -19.27
C HIS A 172 -11.48 -14.53 -18.03
N GLU A 173 -11.46 -15.49 -17.10
CA GLU A 173 -12.20 -15.43 -15.85
C GLU A 173 -11.35 -14.88 -14.70
N TRP A 174 -12.00 -14.23 -13.75
CA TRP A 174 -11.37 -13.80 -12.50
C TRP A 174 -11.42 -14.94 -11.48
N LEU A 175 -10.26 -15.36 -11.02
CA LEU A 175 -10.08 -16.38 -9.98
C LEU A 175 -9.68 -15.71 -8.67
N ARG A 176 -10.06 -16.31 -7.54
CA ARG A 176 -9.70 -15.83 -6.19
C ARG A 176 -8.41 -16.44 -5.65
N GLU A 177 -7.96 -17.52 -6.27
CA GLU A 177 -6.69 -18.16 -5.96
C GLU A 177 -5.87 -18.37 -7.22
N TRP A 178 -4.55 -18.44 -7.03
CA TRP A 178 -3.62 -18.80 -8.10
C TRP A 178 -2.47 -19.61 -7.50
N ASP A 179 -2.08 -20.72 -8.09
CA ASP A 179 -0.94 -21.50 -7.59
C ASP A 179 -0.15 -22.14 -8.73
N THR A 180 1.02 -21.57 -9.00
CA THR A 180 1.98 -22.07 -10.01
C THR A 180 2.78 -23.29 -9.54
N THR A 181 2.72 -23.63 -8.25
CA THR A 181 3.52 -24.70 -7.65
C THR A 181 2.79 -26.03 -7.59
N GLN A 182 1.47 -26.03 -7.81
CA GLN A 182 0.62 -27.22 -7.84
C GLN A 182 0.34 -27.67 -9.27
N ILE A 183 0.43 -28.97 -9.51
CA ILE A 183 0.15 -29.58 -10.82
C ILE A 183 -1.30 -29.33 -11.25
N THR A 184 -2.24 -29.40 -10.30
CA THR A 184 -3.67 -29.15 -10.51
C THR A 184 -4.05 -27.67 -10.50
N GLY A 185 -3.07 -26.77 -10.25
CA GLY A 185 -3.26 -25.32 -10.24
C GLY A 185 -3.01 -24.72 -11.63
N GLN A 186 -2.11 -23.75 -11.68
CA GLN A 186 -1.71 -23.05 -12.91
C GLN A 186 -0.21 -23.20 -13.13
N PRO A 187 0.30 -24.45 -13.28
CA PRO A 187 1.73 -24.68 -13.42
C PRO A 187 2.30 -23.90 -14.60
N ASN A 188 3.44 -23.25 -14.39
CA ASN A 188 4.15 -22.47 -15.42
C ASN A 188 3.36 -21.31 -16.05
N ARG A 189 2.30 -20.82 -15.39
CA ARG A 189 1.45 -19.75 -15.93
C ARG A 189 1.13 -18.72 -14.86
N LEU A 190 1.31 -17.45 -15.16
CA LEU A 190 0.91 -16.33 -14.32
C LEU A 190 -0.42 -15.74 -14.84
N PRO A 191 -1.20 -15.07 -13.98
CA PRO A 191 -2.37 -14.33 -14.43
C PRO A 191 -1.95 -13.17 -15.32
N SER A 192 -2.81 -12.73 -16.25
CA SER A 192 -2.55 -11.54 -17.09
C SER A 192 -2.74 -10.23 -16.34
N GLN A 193 -3.63 -10.22 -15.36
CA GLN A 193 -3.87 -9.10 -14.48
C GLN A 193 -4.13 -9.57 -13.05
N VAL A 194 -3.74 -8.75 -12.09
CA VAL A 194 -4.10 -8.90 -10.68
C VAL A 194 -4.92 -7.70 -10.27
N LYS A 195 -6.15 -7.91 -9.80
CA LYS A 195 -6.96 -6.87 -9.18
C LYS A 195 -6.63 -6.83 -7.70
N ILE A 196 -6.27 -5.64 -7.22
CA ILE A 196 -5.83 -5.41 -5.85
C ILE A 196 -6.86 -4.51 -5.20
N THR A 197 -7.39 -4.94 -4.06
CA THR A 197 -8.40 -4.19 -3.32
C THR A 197 -7.98 -4.08 -1.86
N VAL A 198 -7.98 -2.87 -1.31
CA VAL A 198 -7.68 -2.56 0.08
C VAL A 198 -8.85 -1.79 0.68
N THR A 199 -9.36 -2.28 1.81
CA THR A 199 -10.43 -1.63 2.58
C THR A 199 -9.87 -1.10 3.88
N ILE A 200 -10.18 0.15 4.20
CA ILE A 200 -9.74 0.86 5.40
C ILE A 200 -10.94 1.55 6.08
N PRO A 201 -10.85 1.94 7.36
CA PRO A 201 -11.85 2.79 7.97
C PRO A 201 -11.88 4.17 7.27
N ASP A 202 -13.06 4.78 7.17
CA ASP A 202 -13.17 6.17 6.72
C ASP A 202 -12.50 7.11 7.72
N ILE A 203 -11.81 8.12 7.20
CA ILE A 203 -10.96 9.04 7.97
C ILE A 203 -11.81 10.07 8.73
N LEU A 204 -12.97 10.45 8.17
CA LEU A 204 -13.92 11.40 8.74
C LEU A 204 -14.93 10.69 9.65
N ASP A 205 -15.34 9.47 9.29
CA ASP A 205 -16.26 8.63 10.07
C ASP A 205 -15.72 7.20 10.22
N PRO A 206 -14.99 6.89 11.31
CA PRO A 206 -14.40 5.56 11.51
C PRO A 206 -15.41 4.40 11.61
N SER A 207 -16.71 4.67 11.68
CA SER A 207 -17.75 3.63 11.66
C SER A 207 -18.09 3.15 10.25
N ASP A 208 -17.68 3.92 9.22
CA ASP A 208 -17.81 3.57 7.81
C ASP A 208 -16.49 3.04 7.24
N GLU A 209 -16.57 2.35 6.11
CA GLU A 209 -15.43 1.73 5.44
C GLU A 209 -15.26 2.29 4.04
N ARG A 210 -14.01 2.54 3.63
CA ARG A 210 -13.66 2.89 2.25
C ARG A 210 -12.80 1.84 1.61
N THR A 211 -13.16 1.50 0.39
CA THR A 211 -12.44 0.55 -0.45
C THR A 211 -11.73 1.26 -1.60
N PHE A 212 -10.45 0.94 -1.78
CA PHE A 212 -9.61 1.42 -2.85
C PHE A 212 -9.13 0.22 -3.66
N GLY A 213 -9.04 0.37 -4.98
CA GLY A 213 -8.56 -0.69 -5.83
C GLY A 213 -7.73 -0.21 -7.01
N THR A 214 -6.85 -1.08 -7.48
CA THR A 214 -6.10 -0.91 -8.72
C THR A 214 -5.95 -2.25 -9.44
N ARG A 215 -5.41 -2.24 -10.65
CA ARG A 215 -5.07 -3.45 -11.40
C ARG A 215 -3.61 -3.41 -11.80
N ALA A 216 -2.90 -4.51 -11.58
CA ALA A 216 -1.56 -4.72 -12.08
C ALA A 216 -1.62 -5.57 -13.33
N ALA A 217 -1.02 -5.11 -14.43
CA ALA A 217 -0.76 -5.96 -15.58
C ALA A 217 0.48 -6.80 -15.30
N VAL A 218 0.42 -8.09 -15.60
CA VAL A 218 1.56 -9.01 -15.53
C VAL A 218 1.95 -9.34 -16.97
N PRO A 219 3.10 -8.86 -17.46
CA PRO A 219 3.47 -9.01 -18.86
C PRO A 219 4.03 -10.41 -19.16
N ILE A 220 4.75 -11.00 -18.21
CA ILE A 220 5.27 -12.37 -18.32
C ILE A 220 4.24 -13.31 -17.74
N THR A 221 3.41 -13.85 -18.62
CA THR A 221 2.27 -14.69 -18.24
C THR A 221 2.56 -16.19 -18.35
N TRP A 222 3.69 -16.55 -18.95
CA TRP A 222 4.17 -17.93 -19.11
C TRP A 222 5.57 -18.06 -18.52
N ALA A 223 5.90 -19.24 -18.01
CA ALA A 223 7.20 -19.49 -17.41
C ALA A 223 8.35 -19.29 -18.40
N LEU A 224 9.45 -18.72 -17.91
CA LEU A 224 10.70 -18.62 -18.67
C LEU A 224 11.25 -20.02 -18.97
N ASN A 225 11.42 -20.37 -20.24
CA ASN A 225 11.91 -21.66 -20.72
C ASN A 225 12.98 -21.49 -21.83
N HIS A 226 13.81 -22.52 -22.08
CA HIS A 226 14.88 -22.48 -23.11
C HIS A 226 14.37 -22.88 -24.51
N ALA A 227 13.26 -23.62 -24.59
CA ALA A 227 12.70 -24.11 -25.85
C ALA A 227 11.26 -24.60 -25.67
N ALA A 228 10.29 -23.73 -25.94
CA ALA A 228 8.99 -24.06 -26.53
C ALA A 228 8.25 -22.75 -26.78
N TYR A 229 8.02 -22.44 -28.05
CA TYR A 229 7.05 -21.42 -28.45
C TYR A 229 5.73 -21.67 -27.72
N ASN A 230 5.12 -20.59 -27.21
CA ASN A 230 3.74 -20.58 -26.75
C ASN A 230 2.85 -21.31 -27.76
N PRO A 231 1.92 -22.19 -27.34
CA PRO A 231 0.80 -22.55 -28.21
C PRO A 231 -0.01 -21.32 -28.59
#